data_AF-A0A1G7VLJ0-F1
#
_entry.id   AF-A0A1G7VLJ0-F1
#
_cell.length_a   1.000
_cell.length_b   1.000
_cell.length_c   1.000
_cell.angle_alpha   90.00
_cell.angle_beta   90.00
_cell.angle_gamma   90.00
#
_symmetry.space_group_name_H-M   'P 1'
#
loop_
_entity.id
_entity.type
_entity.pdbx_description
1 polymer ?
#
loop_
_entity_poly.entity_id
_entity_poly.type
_entity_poly.pdbx_seq_one_letter_code
_entity_poly.pdbx_strand_id
1 'polypeptide(L)'
;MKSPYQKYCLFLFLLMTFSFTNAQTIEEEVAKKSCECIQSKRSPEGQITSPEIKKCVSKSGDEVLRSKDPQEVKRLTKNMEEVVARLKTVYQLVEKCLPRIDA
;
A
#
# COMPACT_ATOMS: atom_id res chain seq x y z
N MET A 1 -24.27 37.76 18.96
CA MET A 1 -24.51 37.59 17.51
C MET A 1 -23.64 36.45 17.00
N LYS A 2 -24.21 35.27 16.71
CA LYS A 2 -23.48 34.13 16.14
C LYS A 2 -23.36 34.37 14.64
N SER A 3 -22.18 34.78 14.20
CA SER A 3 -21.89 35.07 12.80
C SER A 3 -22.20 33.83 11.93
N PRO A 4 -23.07 33.92 10.91
CA PRO A 4 -23.42 32.78 10.07
C PRO A 4 -22.20 32.20 9.34
N TYR A 5 -21.16 33.00 9.15
CA TYR A 5 -19.90 32.64 8.50
C TYR A 5 -19.09 31.57 9.25
N GLN A 6 -19.24 31.45 10.58
CA GLN A 6 -18.46 30.49 11.37
C GLN A 6 -18.83 29.04 11.08
N LYS A 7 -20.09 28.77 10.71
CA LYS A 7 -20.56 27.41 10.37
C LYS A 7 -20.06 26.94 8.99
N TYR A 8 -19.94 27.86 8.03
CA TYR A 8 -19.47 27.55 6.68
C TYR A 8 -17.96 27.29 6.65
N CYS A 9 -17.15 28.00 7.45
CA CYS A 9 -15.72 27.73 7.55
C CYS A 9 -15.41 26.33 8.11
N LEU A 10 -16.18 25.86 9.10
CA LEU A 10 -16.03 24.51 9.64
C LEU A 10 -16.36 23.43 8.60
N PHE A 11 -17.38 23.64 7.78
CA PHE A 11 -17.77 22.71 6.73
C PHE A 11 -16.72 22.61 5.62
N LEU A 12 -16.13 23.75 5.23
CA LEU A 12 -15.04 23.80 4.26
C LEU A 12 -13.76 23.13 4.78
N PHE A 13 -13.46 23.27 6.07
CA PHE A 13 -12.30 22.61 6.69
C PHE A 13 -12.49 21.08 6.76
N LEU A 14 -13.72 20.62 6.98
CA LEU A 14 -14.06 19.19 7.00
C LEU A 14 -14.02 18.54 5.61
N LEU A 15 -14.33 19.31 4.56
CA LEU A 15 -14.22 18.85 3.17
C LEU A 15 -12.76 18.78 2.69
N MET A 16 -11.89 19.70 3.13
CA MET A 16 -10.46 19.72 2.77
C MET A 16 -9.68 18.50 3.29
N THR A 17 -10.09 17.88 4.40
CA THR A 17 -9.44 16.66 4.91
C THR A 17 -9.86 15.40 4.15
N PHE A 18 -10.96 15.45 3.39
CA PHE A 18 -11.47 14.31 2.63
C PHE A 18 -10.82 14.16 1.25
N SER A 19 -10.20 15.24 0.73
CA SER A 19 -9.67 15.30 -0.65
C SER A 19 -8.33 14.58 -0.88
N PHE A 20 -7.81 13.83 0.10
CA PHE A 20 -6.57 13.05 -0.04
C PHE A 20 -6.78 11.55 -0.18
N THR A 21 -7.94 11.11 -0.68
CA THR A 21 -8.06 9.73 -1.18
C THR A 21 -7.34 9.65 -2.53
N ASN A 22 -6.00 9.60 -2.49
CA ASN A 22 -5.24 9.15 -3.66
C ASN A 22 -5.76 7.75 -3.99
N ALA A 23 -6.38 7.58 -5.15
CA ALA A 23 -6.72 6.26 -5.67
C ALA A 23 -5.40 5.51 -5.90
N GLN A 24 -4.93 4.79 -4.88
CA GLN A 24 -3.75 3.94 -4.98
C GLN A 24 -4.13 2.70 -5.79
N THR A 25 -3.25 2.34 -6.71
CA THR A 25 -3.38 1.05 -7.42
C THR A 25 -3.22 -0.10 -6.43
N ILE A 26 -3.71 -1.29 -6.80
CA ILE A 26 -3.58 -2.49 -5.95
C ILE A 26 -2.10 -2.80 -5.70
N GLU A 27 -1.26 -2.62 -6.71
CA GLU A 27 0.20 -2.79 -6.62
C GLU A 27 0.82 -1.83 -5.61
N GLU A 28 0.41 -0.55 -5.62
CA GLU A 28 0.89 0.45 -4.66
C GLU A 28 0.41 0.16 -3.23
N GLU A 29 -0.85 -0.26 -3.07
CA GLU A 29 -1.41 -0.61 -1.76
C GLU A 29 -0.71 -1.83 -1.17
N VAL A 30 -0.47 -2.86 -2.00
CA VAL A 30 0.31 -4.05 -1.61
C VAL A 30 1.74 -3.65 -1.26
N ALA A 31 2.40 -2.84 -2.07
CA ALA A 31 3.77 -2.39 -1.81
C ALA A 31 3.87 -1.58 -0.51
N LYS A 32 2.92 -0.67 -0.26
CA LYS A 32 2.87 0.14 0.97
C LYS A 32 2.74 -0.74 2.21
N LYS A 33 1.76 -1.65 2.24
CA LYS A 33 1.59 -2.61 3.35
C LYS A 33 2.80 -3.53 3.52
N SER A 34 3.44 -3.91 2.42
CA SER A 34 4.66 -4.73 2.44
C SER A 34 5.80 -3.96 3.09
N CYS A 35 5.98 -2.68 2.76
CA CYS A 35 6.96 -1.80 3.38
C CYS A 35 6.71 -1.61 4.88
N GLU A 36 5.45 -1.40 5.28
CA GLU A 36 5.07 -1.32 6.71
C GLU A 36 5.44 -2.62 7.45
N CYS A 37 5.15 -3.79 6.86
CA CYS A 37 5.55 -5.09 7.40
C CYS A 37 7.08 -5.23 7.51
N ILE A 38 7.82 -4.87 6.47
CA ILE A 38 9.28 -4.93 6.43
C ILE A 38 9.89 -4.04 7.52
N GLN A 39 9.41 -2.80 7.65
CA GLN A 39 9.86 -1.88 8.68
C GLN A 39 9.57 -2.40 10.09
N SER A 40 8.40 -3.00 10.31
CA SER A 40 8.02 -3.58 11.61
C SER A 40 8.88 -4.79 12.01
N LYS A 41 9.45 -5.50 11.03
CA LYS A 41 10.28 -6.68 11.24
C LYS A 41 11.77 -6.37 11.32
N ARG A 42 12.13 -5.12 11.08
CA ARG A 42 13.53 -4.70 11.12
C ARG A 42 14.03 -4.85 12.55
N SER A 43 14.96 -5.79 12.75
CA SER A 43 15.75 -5.86 13.98
C SER A 43 16.51 -4.54 14.17
N PRO A 44 16.87 -4.13 15.41
CA PRO A 44 17.81 -3.04 15.63
C PRO A 44 19.11 -3.13 14.79
N GLU A 45 19.53 -4.32 14.36
CA GLU A 45 20.69 -4.50 13.46
C GLU A 45 20.39 -4.21 11.97
N GLY A 46 19.17 -3.81 11.62
CA GLY A 46 18.84 -3.31 10.28
C GLY A 46 18.72 -4.37 9.18
N GLN A 47 18.97 -5.65 9.48
CA GLN A 47 18.93 -6.74 8.50
C GLN A 47 17.53 -7.35 8.41
N ILE A 48 17.06 -7.52 7.17
CA ILE A 48 15.87 -8.30 6.84
C ILE A 48 16.22 -9.29 5.74
N THR A 49 15.78 -10.53 5.88
CA THR A 49 16.13 -11.59 4.93
C THR A 49 15.16 -11.62 3.73
N SER A 50 15.62 -12.08 2.57
CA SER A 50 14.75 -12.22 1.38
C SER A 50 13.49 -13.09 1.65
N PRO A 51 13.54 -14.19 2.42
CA PRO A 51 12.35 -14.93 2.82
C PRO A 51 11.34 -14.09 3.61
N GLU A 52 11.80 -13.17 4.47
CA GLU A 52 10.92 -12.29 5.24
C GLU A 52 10.28 -11.21 4.37
N ILE A 53 11.02 -10.65 3.41
CA ILE A 53 10.48 -9.74 2.40
C ILE A 53 9.37 -10.45 1.61
N LYS A 54 9.64 -11.66 1.10
CA LYS A 54 8.64 -12.48 0.39
C LYS A 54 7.40 -12.74 1.24
N LYS A 55 7.58 -13.03 2.54
CA LYS A 55 6.48 -13.24 3.49
C LYS A 55 5.65 -11.98 3.70
N CYS A 56 6.29 -10.81 3.80
CA CYS A 56 5.58 -9.53 3.89
C CYS A 56 4.78 -9.25 2.60
N VAL A 57 5.39 -9.41 1.42
CA VAL A 57 4.72 -9.22 0.13
C VAL A 57 3.52 -10.16 -0.02
N SER A 58 3.68 -11.45 0.28
CA SER A 58 2.60 -12.44 0.18
C SER A 58 1.45 -12.09 1.13
N LYS A 59 1.75 -11.79 2.40
CA LYS A 59 0.73 -11.46 3.39
C LYS A 59 -0.02 -10.17 3.01
N SER A 60 0.69 -9.14 2.58
CA SER A 60 0.09 -7.89 2.13
C SER A 60 -0.74 -8.06 0.86
N GLY A 61 -0.28 -8.89 -0.07
CA GLY A 61 -1.05 -9.29 -1.26
C GLY A 61 -2.39 -9.93 -0.88
N ASP A 62 -2.36 -10.92 0.01
CA ASP A 62 -3.58 -11.60 0.47
C ASP A 62 -4.53 -10.65 1.20
N GLU A 63 -4.01 -9.78 2.07
CA GLU A 63 -4.81 -8.78 2.79
C GLU A 63 -5.49 -7.80 1.85
N VAL A 64 -4.77 -7.26 0.87
CA VAL A 64 -5.32 -6.30 -0.10
C VAL A 64 -6.31 -6.99 -1.02
N LEU A 65 -5.99 -8.16 -1.58
CA LEU A 65 -6.92 -8.86 -2.47
C LEU A 65 -8.21 -9.26 -1.77
N ARG A 66 -8.17 -9.61 -0.47
CA ARG A 66 -9.39 -9.91 0.32
C ARG A 66 -10.27 -8.70 0.56
N SER A 67 -9.73 -7.48 0.50
CA SER A 67 -10.51 -6.25 0.67
C SER A 67 -11.12 -5.72 -0.64
N LYS A 68 -10.76 -6.31 -1.79
CA LYS A 68 -11.28 -5.94 -3.12
C LYS A 68 -12.50 -6.77 -3.52
N ASP A 69 -13.21 -6.29 -4.53
CA ASP A 69 -14.36 -6.99 -5.09
C ASP A 69 -13.92 -8.33 -5.72
N PRO A 70 -14.64 -9.45 -5.49
CA PRO A 70 -14.27 -10.75 -6.04
C PRO A 70 -14.17 -10.79 -7.57
N GLN A 71 -14.96 -9.99 -8.30
CA GLN A 71 -14.86 -9.88 -9.76
C GLN A 71 -13.60 -9.15 -10.18
N GLU A 72 -13.18 -8.14 -9.42
CA GLU A 72 -11.93 -7.43 -9.63
C GLU A 72 -10.73 -8.37 -9.41
N VAL A 73 -10.71 -9.10 -8.28
CA VAL A 73 -9.69 -10.12 -8.01
C VAL A 73 -9.65 -11.18 -9.11
N LYS A 74 -10.82 -11.64 -9.59
CA LYS A 74 -10.90 -12.61 -10.68
C LYS A 74 -10.34 -12.06 -12.00
N ARG A 75 -10.53 -10.78 -12.31
CA ARG A 75 -9.93 -10.15 -13.49
C ARG A 75 -8.40 -10.11 -13.38
N LEU A 76 -7.90 -9.71 -12.21
CA LEU A 76 -6.46 -9.60 -11.92
C LEU A 76 -5.74 -10.95 -11.97
N THR A 77 -6.42 -12.02 -11.56
CA THR A 77 -5.86 -13.38 -11.48
C THR A 77 -6.15 -14.25 -12.69
N LYS A 78 -6.87 -13.74 -13.70
CA LYS A 78 -7.27 -14.52 -14.88
C LYS A 78 -6.09 -14.88 -15.79
N ASN A 79 -5.09 -14.01 -15.88
CA ASN A 79 -3.91 -14.21 -16.73
C ASN A 79 -2.65 -14.28 -15.85
N MET A 80 -2.00 -15.44 -15.84
CA MET A 80 -0.79 -15.66 -15.05
C MET A 80 0.36 -14.73 -15.47
N GLU A 81 0.51 -14.42 -16.76
CA GLU A 81 1.57 -13.50 -17.23
C GLU A 81 1.36 -12.09 -16.67
N GLU A 82 0.10 -11.65 -16.63
CA GLU A 82 -0.27 -10.35 -16.06
C GLU A 82 -0.03 -10.33 -14.54
N VAL A 83 -0.37 -11.41 -13.84
CA VAL A 83 -0.09 -11.57 -12.40
C VAL A 83 1.40 -11.46 -12.13
N VAL A 84 2.24 -12.14 -12.91
CA VAL A 84 3.70 -12.08 -12.77
C VAL A 84 4.22 -10.67 -13.03
N ALA A 85 3.71 -9.98 -14.06
CA ALA A 85 4.09 -8.59 -14.36
C ALA A 85 3.72 -7.64 -13.22
N ARG A 86 2.50 -7.77 -12.67
CA ARG A 86 2.04 -6.98 -11.51
C ARG A 86 2.86 -7.27 -10.26
N LEU A 87 3.19 -8.53 -10.00
CA LEU A 87 4.07 -8.92 -8.89
C LEU A 87 5.46 -8.32 -9.04
N LYS A 88 6.01 -8.26 -10.26
CA LYS A 88 7.29 -7.58 -10.55
C LYS A 88 7.21 -6.09 -10.20
N THR A 89 6.12 -5.41 -10.54
CA THR A 89 5.87 -4.01 -10.16
C THR A 89 5.85 -3.85 -8.64
N VAL A 90 5.18 -4.75 -7.92
CA VAL A 90 5.16 -4.74 -6.45
C VAL A 90 6.58 -4.83 -5.88
N TYR A 91 7.40 -5.77 -6.36
CA TYR A 91 8.78 -5.89 -5.89
C TYR A 91 9.62 -4.63 -6.20
N GLN A 92 9.48 -4.02 -7.38
CA GLN A 92 10.16 -2.76 -7.71
C GLN A 92 9.74 -1.59 -6.80
N LEU A 93 8.48 -1.56 -6.37
CA LEU A 93 8.00 -0.56 -5.42
C LEU A 93 8.53 -0.83 -4.01
N VAL A 94 8.58 -2.10 -3.60
CA VAL A 94 9.13 -2.53 -2.31
C VAL A 94 10.63 -2.26 -2.21
N GLU A 95 11.39 -2.41 -3.30
CA GLU A 95 12.82 -2.07 -3.32
C GLU A 95 13.11 -0.64 -2.85
N LYS A 96 12.21 0.31 -3.11
CA LYS A 96 12.36 1.71 -2.68
C LYS A 96 12.32 1.90 -1.16
N CYS A 97 11.75 0.96 -0.43
CA CYS A 97 11.67 0.99 1.03
C CYS A 97 12.61 0.00 1.73
N LEU A 98 13.34 -0.80 0.96
CA LEU A 98 14.43 -1.61 1.51
C LEU A 98 15.61 -0.69 1.87
N PRO A 99 16.34 -0.97 2.95
CA PRO A 99 17.58 -0.27 3.23
C PRO A 99 18.56 -0.54 2.08
N ARG A 100 19.19 0.53 1.56
CA ARG A 100 20.32 0.37 0.66
C ARG A 100 21.40 -0.38 1.44
N ILE A 101 21.68 -1.61 1.02
CA ILE A 101 22.90 -2.28 1.43
C ILE A 101 23.96 -1.60 0.59
N ASP A 102 24.56 -0.53 1.12
CA ASP A 102 25.81 -0.02 0.58
C ASP A 102 26.82 -1.16 0.73
N ALA A 103 27.12 -1.82 -0.38
CA ALA A 103 28.08 -2.92 -0.45
C ALA A 103 29.52 -2.41 -0.25
#